data_AF-A0A353BV44-F1
#
_entry.id   AF-A0A353BV44-F1
#
_cell.length_a   1.000
_cell.length_b   1.000
_cell.length_c   1.000
_cell.angle_alpha   90.00
_cell.angle_beta   90.00
_cell.angle_gamma   90.00
#
_symmetry.space_group_name_H-M   'P 1'
#
loop_
_entity.id
_entity.type
_entity.pdbx_description
1 polymer ?
#
loop_
_entity_poly.entity_id
_entity_poly.type
_entity_poly.pdbx_seq_one_letter_code
_entity_poly.pdbx_strand_id
1 'polypeptide(L)' 'MNLFLEAGNLQDSGAAFAIATIIAAKGSTPRNIAKMIVKSDGSISGTIGGGLAELYVIREATAAIRDNLSRVVTYN' A
#
# COMPACT_ATOMS: atom_id res chain seq x y z
N MET A 1 9.29 -12.07 -0.07
CA MET A 1 9.10 -11.25 1.15
C MET A 1 7.81 -11.68 1.83
N ASN A 2 7.80 -11.93 3.14
CA ASN A 2 6.56 -12.16 3.88
C ASN A 2 6.07 -10.82 4.44
N LEU A 3 5.06 -10.22 3.81
CA LEU A 3 4.54 -8.90 4.19
C LEU A 3 4.01 -8.87 5.63
N PHE A 4 3.46 -9.98 6.14
CA PHE A 4 2.94 -10.01 7.50
C PHE A 4 4.07 -9.98 8.55
N LEU A 5 5.18 -10.64 8.26
CA LEU A 5 6.37 -10.58 9.13
C LEU A 5 6.96 -9.16 9.15
N GLU A 6 7.02 -8.50 7.99
CA GLU A 6 7.51 -7.12 7.92
C GLU A 6 6.57 -6.13 8.64
N ALA A 7 5.25 -6.29 8.51
CA ALA A 7 4.29 -5.51 9.25
C ALA A 7 4.48 -5.68 10.78
N GLY A 8 4.72 -6.90 11.25
CA GLY A 8 5.05 -7.18 12.64
C GLY A 8 6.31 -6.44 13.10
N ASN A 9 7.40 -6.55 12.33
CA ASN A 9 8.65 -5.86 12.66
C ASN A 9 8.53 -4.32 12.68
N LEU A 10 7.74 -3.75 11.76
CA LEU A 10 7.46 -2.31 11.73
C LEU A 10 6.63 -1.88 12.94
N GLN A 11 5.64 -2.69 13.32
CA GLN A 11 4.84 -2.45 14.51
C GLN A 11 5.70 -2.50 15.79
N ASP A 12 6.54 -3.52 15.95
CA ASP A 12 7.41 -3.70 17.13
C ASP A 12 8.44 -2.58 17.26
N SER A 13 8.88 -1.99 16.15
CA SER A 13 9.79 -0.84 16.13
C SER A 13 9.09 0.52 16.27
N GLY A 14 7.76 0.55 16.36
CA GLY A 14 6.97 1.79 16.42
C GLY A 14 7.02 2.60 15.13
N ALA A 15 7.44 2.00 14.02
CA ALA A 15 7.48 2.66 12.72
C ALA A 15 6.08 2.72 12.11
N ALA A 16 5.61 3.91 11.73
CA ALA A 16 4.32 4.05 11.07
C ALA A 16 4.37 3.52 9.62
N PHE A 17 3.33 2.78 9.23
CA PHE A 17 3.19 2.22 7.90
C PHE A 17 1.70 2.05 7.54
N ALA A 18 1.42 1.87 6.25
CA ALA A 18 0.11 1.52 5.73
C ALA A 18 0.20 0.22 4.93
N ILE A 19 -0.87 -0.58 4.98
CA ILE A 19 -1.04 -1.76 4.13
C ILE A 19 -2.02 -1.40 3.01
N ALA A 20 -1.53 -1.30 1.78
CA ALA A 20 -2.35 -1.13 0.59
C ALA A 20 -2.77 -2.50 0.05
N THR A 21 -4.06 -2.65 -0.29
CA THR A 21 -4.61 -3.90 -0.83
C THR A 21 -5.58 -3.58 -1.96
N ILE A 22 -5.48 -4.28 -3.08
CA ILE A 22 -6.53 -4.25 -4.11
C ILE A 22 -7.74 -5.03 -3.59
N ILE A 23 -8.86 -4.33 -3.40
CA ILE A 23 -10.11 -4.91 -2.90
C ILE A 23 -11.16 -5.12 -4.01
N ALA A 24 -10.98 -4.47 -5.16
CA ALA A 24 -11.82 -4.61 -6.34
C ALA A 24 -11.03 -4.27 -7.60
N ALA A 25 -11.31 -4.99 -8.68
CA ALA A 25 -10.75 -4.74 -10.01
C ALA A 25 -11.85 -4.95 -11.06
N LYS A 26 -11.87 -4.12 -12.11
CA LYS A 26 -12.85 -4.20 -13.19
C LYS A 26 -12.13 -4.08 -14.54
N GLY A 27 -12.50 -4.94 -15.50
CA GLY A 27 -11.90 -4.97 -16.84
C GLY A 27 -10.61 -5.79 -16.90
N SER A 28 -9.82 -5.59 -17.95
CA SER A 28 -8.55 -6.30 -18.19
C SER A 28 -7.39 -5.64 -17.46
N THR A 29 -7.47 -5.57 -16.12
CA THR A 29 -6.36 -5.08 -15.30
C THR A 29 -5.30 -6.18 -15.12
N PRO A 30 -3.99 -5.90 -15.24
CA PRO A 30 -2.93 -6.92 -15.17
C PRO A 30 -2.85 -7.70 -13.84
N ARG A 31 -3.39 -7.14 -12.75
CA ARG A 31 -3.36 -7.72 -11.41
C ARG A 31 -4.69 -7.54 -10.71
N ASN A 32 -5.27 -8.65 -10.27
CA ASN A 32 -6.59 -8.68 -9.61
C ASN A 32 -6.48 -8.74 -8.07
N ILE A 33 -5.35 -9.20 -7.54
CA ILE A 33 -5.11 -9.33 -6.09
C ILE A 33 -3.65 -8.99 -5.84
N ALA A 34 -3.40 -7.90 -5.11
CA ALA A 34 -2.05 -7.49 -4.74
C ALA A 34 -2.07 -6.74 -3.41
N LYS A 35 -0.95 -6.81 -2.69
CA LYS A 35 -0.74 -6.16 -1.39
C LYS A 35 0.65 -5.57 -1.32
N MET A 36 0.75 -4.43 -0.65
CA MET A 36 1.97 -3.66 -0.48
C MET A 36 1.98 -3.01 0.90
N ILE A 37 3.14 -2.94 1.54
CA ILE A 37 3.38 -2.04 2.67
C ILE A 37 3.98 -0.75 2.11
N VAL A 38 3.50 0.39 2.61
CA VAL A 38 4.05 1.72 2.34
C VAL A 38 4.48 2.33 3.67
N LYS A 39 5.71 2.82 3.76
CA LYS A 39 6.26 3.49 4.94
C LYS A 39 6.06 5.01 4.83
N SER A 40 6.23 5.74 5.92
CA SER A 40 6.05 7.21 5.95
C SER A 40 6.93 7.98 4.96
N ASP A 41 8.08 7.43 4.59
CA ASP A 41 9.00 7.99 3.60
C ASP A 41 8.63 7.65 2.13
N GLY A 42 7.55 6.88 1.94
CA GLY A 42 7.10 6.41 0.64
C GLY A 42 7.82 5.17 0.12
N SER A 43 8.78 4.61 0.87
CA SER A 43 9.38 3.33 0.52
C SER A 43 8.37 2.19 0.66
N ILE A 44 8.53 1.16 -0.19
CA ILE A 44 7.56 0.08 -0.32
C ILE A 44 8.17 -1.29 -0.12
N SER A 45 7.33 -2.21 0.34
CA SER A 45 7.59 -3.64 0.33
C SER A 45 6.41 -4.37 -0.32
N GLY A 46 6.71 -5.19 -1.33
CA GLY A 46 5.68 -5.70 -2.23
C GLY A 46 5.33 -4.71 -3.34
N THR A 47 4.30 -5.02 -4.12
CA THR A 47 3.85 -4.20 -5.27
C THR A 47 2.36 -4.39 -5.46
N ILE A 48 1.66 -3.33 -5.89
CA ILE A 48 0.26 -3.41 -6.32
C ILE A 48 0.11 -3.57 -7.84
N GLY A 49 1.23 -3.57 -8.59
CA GLY A 49 1.25 -3.80 -10.03
C GLY A 49 2.17 -2.87 -10.82
N GLY A 50 2.85 -1.93 -10.17
CA GLY A 50 3.76 -0.98 -10.79
C GLY A 50 3.08 0.20 -11.50
N GLY A 51 3.91 1.05 -12.13
CA GLY A 51 3.45 2.18 -12.95
C GLY A 51 2.78 3.31 -12.16
N LEU A 52 1.93 4.07 -12.85
CA LEU A 52 1.25 5.24 -12.28
C LEU A 52 0.24 4.87 -11.19
N ALA A 53 -0.39 3.70 -11.28
CA ALA A 53 -1.30 3.20 -10.25
C ALA A 53 -0.55 2.97 -8.93
N GLU A 54 0.63 2.37 -8.97
CA GLU A 54 1.46 2.16 -7.78
C GLU A 54 1.91 3.48 -7.16
N LEU A 55 2.38 4.43 -7.99
CA LEU A 55 2.74 5.77 -7.52
C LEU A 55 1.56 6.50 -6.86
N TYR A 56 0.37 6.37 -7.44
CA TYR A 56 -0.86 6.92 -6.87
C TYR A 56 -1.16 6.31 -5.50
N VAL A 57 -1.11 4.98 -5.38
CA VAL A 57 -1.35 4.28 -4.12
C VAL A 57 -0.30 4.64 -3.06
N ILE A 58 0.98 4.80 -3.44
CA ILE A 58 2.03 5.26 -2.51
C ILE A 58 1.68 6.62 -1.94
N ARG A 59 1.31 7.59 -2.80
CA ARG A 59 0.95 8.95 -2.35
C ARG A 59 -0.25 8.94 -1.40
N GLU A 60 -1.29 8.19 -1.76
CA GLU A 60 -2.50 8.05 -0.95
C GLU A 60 -2.23 7.35 0.39
N ALA A 61 -1.37 6.33 0.40
CA ALA A 61 -0.97 5.63 1.60
C ALA A 61 -0.11 6.52 2.53
N THR A 62 0.86 7.26 2.00
CA THR A 62 1.66 8.22 2.79
C THR A 62 0.78 9.30 3.41
N ALA A 63 -0.20 9.81 2.67
CA ALA A 63 -1.18 10.73 3.23
C ALA A 63 -2.04 10.04 4.32
N ALA A 64 -2.43 8.77 4.14
CA ALA A 64 -3.23 8.03 5.14
C ALA A 64 -2.49 7.89 6.48
N ILE A 65 -1.18 7.64 6.41
CA ILE A 65 -0.30 7.59 7.58
C ILE A 65 -0.26 8.95 8.27
N ARG A 66 -0.01 10.03 7.53
CA ARG A 66 0.08 11.39 8.08
C ARG A 66 -1.23 11.84 8.72
N ASP A 67 -2.35 11.55 8.06
CA ASP A 67 -3.68 11.97 8.50
C ASP A 67 -4.25 11.01 9.58
N ASN A 68 -3.56 9.90 9.88
CA ASN A 68 -3.97 8.82 10.77
C ASN A 68 -5.39 8.30 10.46
N LEU A 69 -5.72 8.19 9.17
CA LEU A 69 -7.05 7.82 8.69
C LEU A 69 -6.96 6.92 7.45
N SER A 70 -7.57 5.74 7.56
CA SER A 70 -7.67 4.79 6.44
C SER A 70 -8.58 5.33 5.34
N ARG A 71 -8.29 4.96 4.08
CA ARG A 71 -9.02 5.42 2.90
C ARG A 71 -9.25 4.30 1.90
N VAL A 72 -10.36 4.40 1.17
CA VAL A 72 -10.62 3.62 -0.05
C VAL A 72 -10.50 4.58 -1.23
N VAL A 73 -9.67 4.23 -2.20
CA VAL A 73 -9.39 5.04 -3.39
C VAL A 73 -9.65 4.24 -4.66
N THR A 74 -9.94 4.94 -5.75
CA THR A 74 -10.15 4.35 -7.07
C THR A 74 -9.22 5.01 -8.07
N TYR A 75 -8.52 4.21 -8.85
CA TYR A 75 -7.60 4.65 -9.90
C TYR A 75 -8.19 4.22 -11.26
N ASN A 76 -8.29 5.15 -12.20
CA ASN A 76 -8.83 4.94 -13.55
C ASN A 76 -7.74 4.92 -14.60
#